data_AF-A0A179V3P7-F1
#
_entry.id   AF-A0A179V3P7-F1
#
_cell.length_a   1.000
_cell.length_b   1.000
_cell.length_c   1.000
_cell.angle_alpha   90.00
_cell.angle_beta   90.00
_cell.angle_gamma   90.00
#
_symmetry.space_group_name_H-M   'P 1'
#
loop_
_entity.id
_entity.type
_entity.pdbx_description
1 polymer ?
#
loop_
_entity_poly.entity_id
_entity_poly.type
_entity_poly.pdbx_seq_one_letter_code
_entity_poly.pdbx_strand_id
1 'polypeptide(L)'
;MTSRTLLEYLTEPNPELNSDNASQGLPTDQAAISDWDDFTLDTLLACYGDILRKPRSYLPKCSPDLTTLEREIWNEDTFEHLMTRYIVPQVSVGLAKAQSGMNISNAIDMTRGGRANIDAGVERNSLFPDWAGAVKTAGETGYVNHCLGEMKLAEKWKSMMSRTYIAYYWPITQLLKYCYTQWGT
;
A
#
# COMPACT_ATOMS: atom_id res chain seq x y z
N MET A 1 -7.39 -16.01 -25.60
CA MET A 1 -7.06 -15.30 -24.35
C MET A 1 -7.13 -13.82 -24.65
N THR A 2 -7.93 -13.06 -23.88
CA THR A 2 -8.03 -11.61 -24.05
C THR A 2 -6.75 -10.95 -23.53
N SER A 3 -6.03 -10.25 -24.40
CA SER A 3 -4.87 -9.45 -24.01
C SER A 3 -5.34 -8.29 -23.14
N ARG A 4 -4.63 -8.03 -22.04
CA ARG A 4 -4.96 -6.95 -21.10
C ARG A 4 -3.69 -6.22 -20.66
N THR A 5 -3.80 -4.92 -20.41
CA THR A 5 -2.71 -4.08 -19.90
C THR A 5 -2.62 -4.17 -18.37
N LEU A 6 -1.47 -3.77 -17.80
CA LEU A 6 -1.36 -3.64 -16.35
C LEU A 6 -2.21 -2.50 -15.81
N LEU A 7 -2.38 -1.43 -16.58
CA LEU A 7 -3.26 -0.32 -16.22
C LEU A 7 -4.69 -0.82 -16.00
N GLU A 8 -5.29 -1.46 -17.00
CA GLU A 8 -6.65 -2.02 -16.89
C GLU A 8 -6.76 -3.04 -15.76
N TYR A 9 -5.71 -3.80 -15.51
CA TYR A 9 -5.67 -4.81 -14.46
C TYR A 9 -5.61 -4.21 -13.06
N LEU A 10 -4.82 -3.15 -12.85
CA LEU A 10 -4.67 -2.49 -11.55
C LEU A 10 -5.79 -1.47 -11.27
N THR A 11 -6.54 -1.05 -12.29
CA THR A 11 -7.71 -0.17 -12.18
C THR A 11 -9.03 -0.93 -12.21
N GLU A 12 -9.03 -2.24 -11.91
CA GLU A 12 -10.28 -2.94 -11.70
C GLU A 12 -11.07 -2.28 -10.57
N PRO A 13 -12.40 -2.21 -10.68
CA PRO A 13 -13.22 -1.75 -9.57
C PRO A 13 -12.92 -2.58 -8.33
N ASN A 14 -12.64 -1.89 -7.22
CA ASN A 14 -12.56 -2.53 -5.92
C ASN A 14 -13.90 -3.21 -5.61
N PRO A 15 -13.89 -4.30 -4.83
CA PRO A 15 -15.11 -4.95 -4.39
C PRO A 15 -15.96 -3.97 -3.58
N GLU A 16 -17.28 -4.10 -3.69
CA GLU A 16 -18.19 -3.38 -2.79
C GLU A 16 -18.00 -3.88 -1.36
N LEU A 17 -17.69 -2.95 -0.46
CA LEU A 17 -17.47 -3.19 0.95
C LEU A 17 -18.65 -2.69 1.77
N ASN A 18 -18.92 -3.37 2.88
CA ASN A 18 -19.89 -2.91 3.88
C ASN A 18 -19.13 -2.27 5.04
N SER A 19 -19.20 -0.94 5.15
CA SER A 19 -18.59 -0.17 6.23
C SER A 19 -19.61 0.35 7.25
N ASP A 20 -20.84 -0.16 7.26
CA ASP A 20 -21.91 0.33 8.17
C ASP A 20 -21.53 0.16 9.65
N ASN A 21 -20.64 -0.79 9.95
CA ASN A 21 -20.13 -1.09 11.29
C ASN A 21 -18.74 -0.47 11.57
N ALA A 22 -18.21 0.34 10.65
CA ALA A 22 -16.87 0.88 10.77
C ALA A 22 -16.75 1.82 11.98
N SER A 23 -15.75 1.57 12.82
CA SER A 23 -15.46 2.39 13.99
C SER A 23 -15.27 3.87 13.63
N GLN A 24 -15.98 4.73 14.35
CA GLN A 24 -15.88 6.18 14.21
C GLN A 24 -14.81 6.74 15.17
N GLY A 25 -14.20 7.85 14.81
CA GLY A 25 -13.25 8.55 15.68
C GLY A 25 -12.16 9.28 14.91
N LEU A 26 -11.33 10.00 15.65
CA LEU A 26 -10.17 10.65 15.07
C LEU A 26 -9.02 9.62 14.89
N PRO A 27 -8.17 9.75 13.86
CA PRO A 27 -6.88 9.05 13.73
C PRO A 27 -5.91 9.33 14.90
N THR A 28 -4.59 9.22 14.75
CA THR A 28 -3.63 9.61 15.81
C THR A 28 -2.47 10.46 15.29
N ASP A 29 -2.01 11.42 16.12
CA ASP A 29 -0.70 12.14 16.07
C ASP A 29 -0.59 13.44 15.22
N GLN A 30 0.35 14.37 15.50
CA GLN A 30 0.57 15.63 14.74
C GLN A 30 2.02 15.88 14.26
N ALA A 31 2.17 16.40 13.03
CA ALA A 31 3.41 16.90 12.44
C ALA A 31 3.11 17.92 11.32
N ALA A 32 4.13 18.70 10.93
CA ALA A 32 4.06 19.69 9.85
C ALA A 32 4.53 19.10 8.52
N ILE A 33 3.80 19.34 7.43
CA ILE A 33 4.02 18.76 6.10
C ILE A 33 3.93 19.84 5.01
N SER A 34 4.73 19.69 3.95
CA SER A 34 4.66 20.50 2.72
C SER A 34 3.98 19.72 1.59
N ASP A 35 3.33 20.45 0.68
CA ASP A 35 2.70 19.86 -0.50
C ASP A 35 3.70 19.26 -1.48
N TRP A 36 3.28 18.19 -2.15
CA TRP A 36 4.03 17.57 -3.24
C TRP A 36 3.18 17.58 -4.52
N ASP A 37 3.11 18.74 -5.15
CA ASP A 37 2.22 19.00 -6.28
C ASP A 37 2.52 18.14 -7.52
N ASP A 38 3.74 17.60 -7.61
CA ASP A 38 4.15 16.73 -8.71
C ASP A 38 3.62 15.29 -8.60
N PHE A 39 3.14 14.87 -7.41
CA PHE A 39 2.64 13.52 -7.17
C PHE A 39 1.19 13.36 -7.66
N THR A 40 1.00 13.41 -8.99
CA THR A 40 -0.30 13.26 -9.65
C THR A 40 -0.37 11.98 -10.48
N LEU A 41 -1.59 11.52 -10.77
CA LEU A 41 -1.80 10.38 -11.68
C LEU A 41 -1.21 10.66 -13.07
N ASP A 42 -1.34 11.89 -13.57
CA ASP A 42 -0.82 12.26 -14.89
C ASP A 42 0.71 12.17 -14.93
N THR A 43 1.40 12.65 -13.87
CA THR A 43 2.85 12.48 -13.73
C THR A 43 3.23 11.01 -13.70
N LEU A 44 2.52 10.19 -12.90
CA LEU A 44 2.79 8.75 -12.81
C LEU A 44 2.58 8.04 -14.16
N LEU A 45 1.54 8.41 -14.90
CA LEU A 45 1.25 7.85 -16.22
C LEU A 45 2.22 8.37 -17.30
N ALA A 46 2.78 9.57 -17.15
CA ALA A 46 3.84 10.06 -18.03
C ALA A 46 5.15 9.27 -17.80
N CYS A 47 5.49 8.97 -16.55
CA CYS A 47 6.70 8.22 -16.20
C CYS A 47 6.61 6.72 -16.51
N TYR A 48 5.47 6.08 -16.21
CA TYR A 48 5.35 4.62 -16.23
C TYR A 48 4.29 4.10 -17.22
N GLY A 49 3.63 4.99 -17.94
CA GLY A 49 2.51 4.66 -18.82
C GLY A 49 2.85 3.62 -19.89
N ASP A 50 4.05 3.66 -20.45
CA ASP A 50 4.48 2.70 -21.48
C ASP A 50 4.49 1.26 -20.96
N ILE A 51 4.89 1.09 -19.70
CA ILE A 51 4.96 -0.23 -19.06
C ILE A 51 3.58 -0.67 -18.60
N LEU A 52 2.78 0.28 -18.09
CA LEU A 52 1.41 0.03 -17.64
C LEU A 52 0.46 -0.31 -18.80
N ARG A 53 0.62 0.35 -19.95
CA ARG A 53 -0.23 0.17 -21.14
C ARG A 53 0.26 -0.93 -22.09
N LYS A 54 1.41 -1.56 -21.79
CA LYS A 54 1.91 -2.69 -22.57
C LYS A 54 0.94 -3.89 -22.48
N PRO A 55 0.41 -4.39 -23.60
CA PRO A 55 -0.49 -5.55 -23.59
C PRO A 55 0.22 -6.80 -23.07
N ARG A 56 -0.48 -7.59 -22.25
CA ARG A 56 0.01 -8.86 -21.67
C ARG A 56 -0.90 -10.00 -22.05
N SER A 57 -0.30 -11.13 -22.42
CA SER A 57 -1.01 -12.36 -22.80
C SER A 57 -1.71 -13.04 -21.63
N TYR A 58 -1.23 -12.84 -20.39
CA TYR A 58 -1.77 -13.46 -19.20
C TYR A 58 -1.55 -12.61 -17.94
N LEU A 59 -2.66 -12.35 -17.24
CA LEU A 59 -2.72 -11.77 -15.90
C LEU A 59 -3.68 -12.65 -15.06
N PRO A 60 -3.19 -13.34 -14.01
CA PRO A 60 -4.02 -14.24 -13.21
C PRO A 60 -5.03 -13.48 -12.36
N LYS A 61 -6.17 -14.11 -12.04
CA LYS A 61 -6.98 -13.72 -10.87
C LYS A 61 -6.17 -14.06 -9.61
N CYS A 62 -5.99 -13.10 -8.71
CA CYS A 62 -5.04 -13.25 -7.60
C CYS A 62 -5.65 -13.76 -6.30
N SER A 63 -6.98 -13.79 -6.19
CA SER A 63 -7.69 -14.23 -5.00
C SER A 63 -9.02 -14.89 -5.37
N PRO A 64 -9.51 -15.85 -4.57
CA PRO A 64 -10.89 -16.28 -4.64
C PRO A 64 -11.84 -15.11 -4.38
N ASP A 65 -13.10 -15.25 -4.80
CA ASP A 65 -14.10 -14.24 -4.51
C ASP A 65 -14.29 -14.04 -3.00
N LEU A 66 -14.47 -12.78 -2.61
CA LEU A 66 -14.72 -12.42 -1.21
C LEU A 66 -16.13 -12.84 -0.81
N THR A 67 -16.22 -13.55 0.31
CA THR A 67 -17.49 -13.86 0.98
C THR A 67 -18.12 -12.59 1.54
N THR A 68 -19.41 -12.64 1.91
CA THR A 68 -20.08 -11.51 2.56
C THR A 68 -19.34 -11.05 3.82
N LEU A 69 -18.91 -11.99 4.66
CA LEU A 69 -18.20 -11.70 5.92
C LEU A 69 -16.88 -10.96 5.67
N GLU A 70 -16.13 -11.35 4.63
CA GLU A 70 -14.84 -10.74 4.29
C GLU A 70 -14.97 -9.32 3.71
N ARG A 71 -16.20 -8.91 3.34
CA ARG A 71 -16.50 -7.56 2.87
C ARG A 71 -16.96 -6.63 3.99
N GLU A 72 -17.22 -7.16 5.18
CA GLU A 72 -17.61 -6.35 6.32
C GLU A 72 -16.39 -5.70 6.98
N ILE A 73 -16.36 -4.37 7.01
CA ILE A 73 -15.29 -3.58 7.59
C ILE A 73 -15.77 -2.99 8.91
N TRP A 74 -15.15 -3.42 10.00
CA TRP A 74 -15.48 -3.03 11.37
C TRP A 74 -14.41 -2.10 11.95
N ASN A 75 -13.16 -2.39 11.64
CA ASN A 75 -11.99 -1.67 12.12
C ASN A 75 -10.81 -1.83 11.13
N GLU A 76 -9.69 -1.21 11.44
CA GLU A 76 -8.46 -1.30 10.65
C GLU A 76 -7.99 -2.74 10.46
N ASP A 77 -8.11 -3.62 11.48
CA ASP A 77 -7.71 -5.03 11.38
C ASP A 77 -8.51 -5.79 10.31
N THR A 78 -9.84 -5.62 10.28
CA THR A 78 -10.68 -6.23 9.24
C THR A 78 -10.36 -5.69 7.84
N PHE A 79 -9.99 -4.41 7.73
CA PHE A 79 -9.58 -3.80 6.46
C PHE A 79 -8.20 -4.29 6.02
N GLU A 80 -7.26 -4.44 6.95
CA GLU A 80 -5.94 -5.01 6.73
C GLU A 80 -6.00 -6.46 6.24
N HIS A 81 -6.94 -7.25 6.77
CA HIS A 81 -7.22 -8.58 6.28
C HIS A 81 -7.68 -8.57 4.82
N LEU A 82 -8.65 -7.72 4.48
CA LEU A 82 -9.11 -7.52 3.10
C LEU A 82 -7.95 -7.12 2.18
N MET A 83 -7.16 -6.13 2.59
CA MET A 83 -6.00 -5.64 1.83
C MET A 83 -5.01 -6.76 1.52
N THR A 84 -4.66 -7.56 2.52
CA THR A 84 -3.73 -8.69 2.37
C THR A 84 -4.27 -9.76 1.45
N ARG A 85 -5.58 -10.00 1.49
CA ARG A 85 -6.24 -11.05 0.71
C ARG A 85 -6.51 -10.67 -0.74
N TYR A 86 -6.92 -9.43 -0.98
CA TYR A 86 -7.47 -9.02 -2.26
C TYR A 86 -6.56 -8.04 -3.02
N ILE A 87 -6.06 -7.01 -2.34
CA ILE A 87 -5.32 -5.91 -2.99
C ILE A 87 -3.85 -6.25 -3.17
N VAL A 88 -3.16 -6.68 -2.11
CA VAL A 88 -1.72 -6.99 -2.15
C VAL A 88 -1.39 -8.01 -3.25
N PRO A 89 -2.11 -9.14 -3.41
CA PRO A 89 -1.80 -10.11 -4.45
C PRO A 89 -1.90 -9.54 -5.88
N GLN A 90 -2.89 -8.68 -6.13
CA GLN A 90 -3.07 -8.01 -7.42
C GLN A 90 -1.92 -7.06 -7.73
N VAL A 91 -1.52 -6.25 -6.74
CA VAL A 91 -0.36 -5.36 -6.84
C VAL A 91 0.94 -6.15 -7.05
N SER A 92 1.18 -7.22 -6.28
CA SER A 92 2.37 -8.07 -6.42
C SER A 92 2.48 -8.70 -7.81
N VAL A 93 1.37 -9.17 -8.38
CA VAL A 93 1.36 -9.68 -9.76
C VAL A 93 1.68 -8.57 -10.77
N GLY A 94 1.12 -7.37 -10.57
CA GLY A 94 1.43 -6.21 -11.41
C GLY A 94 2.92 -5.86 -11.38
N LEU A 95 3.51 -5.79 -10.18
CA LEU A 95 4.93 -5.52 -9.96
C LEU A 95 5.81 -6.57 -10.64
N ALA A 96 5.57 -7.87 -10.43
CA ALA A 96 6.35 -8.93 -11.06
C ALA A 96 6.31 -8.87 -12.60
N LYS A 97 5.14 -8.54 -13.18
CA LYS A 97 4.98 -8.37 -14.64
C LYS A 97 5.66 -7.10 -15.16
N ALA A 98 5.69 -6.04 -14.37
CA ALA A 98 6.38 -4.80 -14.71
C ALA A 98 7.91 -5.02 -14.66
N GLN A 99 8.42 -5.57 -13.56
CA GLN A 99 9.85 -5.80 -13.30
C GLN A 99 10.49 -6.74 -14.32
N SER A 100 9.81 -7.83 -14.70
CA SER A 100 10.28 -8.74 -15.77
C SER A 100 10.47 -8.03 -17.13
N GLY A 101 9.81 -6.89 -17.35
CA GLY A 101 9.99 -6.06 -18.54
C GLY A 101 11.07 -4.98 -18.41
N MET A 102 11.52 -4.66 -17.19
CA MET A 102 12.45 -3.56 -16.90
C MET A 102 13.88 -4.03 -16.59
N ASN A 103 14.11 -5.33 -16.38
CA ASN A 103 15.42 -5.89 -16.00
C ASN A 103 16.01 -5.25 -14.72
N ILE A 104 15.19 -5.08 -13.68
CA ILE A 104 15.58 -4.48 -12.40
C ILE A 104 15.97 -5.60 -11.42
N SER A 105 17.12 -5.46 -10.75
CA SER A 105 17.61 -6.43 -9.75
C SER A 105 17.06 -6.22 -8.34
N ASN A 106 16.70 -4.98 -7.98
CA ASN A 106 16.20 -4.60 -6.66
C ASN A 106 14.69 -4.34 -6.72
N ALA A 107 13.96 -5.39 -7.07
CA ALA A 107 12.51 -5.36 -7.14
C ALA A 107 11.90 -5.01 -5.76
N ILE A 108 11.08 -3.96 -5.73
CA ILE A 108 10.25 -3.62 -4.58
C ILE A 108 8.97 -4.45 -4.65
N ASP A 109 8.66 -5.17 -3.58
CA ASP A 109 7.39 -5.87 -3.36
C ASP A 109 6.54 -5.13 -2.33
N MET A 110 5.23 -5.06 -2.55
CA MET A 110 4.31 -4.60 -1.50
C MET A 110 4.03 -5.75 -0.52
N THR A 111 4.14 -5.48 0.77
CA THR A 111 3.86 -6.47 1.82
C THR A 111 3.31 -5.79 3.09
N ARG A 112 2.85 -6.61 4.05
CA ARG A 112 2.59 -6.19 5.43
C ARG A 112 3.85 -5.64 6.08
N GLY A 113 3.74 -4.53 6.81
CA GLY A 113 4.89 -3.84 7.36
C GLY A 113 5.74 -4.68 8.31
N GLY A 114 5.11 -5.59 9.07
CA GLY A 114 5.82 -6.55 9.93
C GLY A 114 6.78 -7.50 9.21
N ARG A 115 6.74 -7.60 7.88
CA ARG A 115 7.73 -8.39 7.10
C ARG A 115 8.99 -7.60 6.73
N ALA A 116 8.95 -6.27 6.85
CA ALA A 116 10.08 -5.40 6.53
C ALA A 116 10.71 -4.87 7.82
N ASN A 117 11.99 -5.17 8.04
CA ASN A 117 12.73 -4.73 9.21
C ASN A 117 14.04 -4.07 8.77
N ILE A 118 14.52 -3.10 9.55
CA ILE A 118 15.76 -2.36 9.30
C ILE A 118 16.97 -3.28 9.46
N ASP A 119 16.89 -4.18 10.43
CA ASP A 119 17.90 -5.19 10.70
C ASP A 119 17.21 -6.55 10.74
N ALA A 120 17.44 -7.34 9.70
CA ALA A 120 17.09 -8.75 9.57
C ALA A 120 17.74 -9.60 10.70
N GLY A 121 17.30 -9.44 11.95
CA GLY A 121 17.87 -10.15 13.11
C GLY A 121 17.82 -9.41 14.44
N VAL A 122 17.38 -8.14 14.49
CA VAL A 122 17.23 -7.41 15.75
C VAL A 122 15.76 -7.10 16.00
N GLU A 123 15.17 -7.74 17.02
CA GLU A 123 13.85 -7.36 17.57
C GLU A 123 13.96 -5.98 18.21
N ARG A 124 13.86 -4.92 17.41
CA ARG A 124 14.05 -3.57 17.93
C ARG A 124 12.80 -2.76 18.16
N ASN A 125 11.62 -3.10 17.64
CA ASN A 125 10.41 -2.31 17.89
C ASN A 125 9.10 -3.03 17.61
N SER A 126 8.05 -2.65 18.36
CA SER A 126 6.67 -3.10 18.20
C SER A 126 5.82 -2.21 17.28
N LEU A 127 6.36 -1.08 16.78
CA LEU A 127 5.69 -0.21 15.82
C LEU A 127 6.07 -0.60 14.40
N PHE A 128 5.14 -1.20 13.68
CA PHE A 128 5.25 -1.47 12.25
C PHE A 128 4.27 -0.58 11.48
N PRO A 129 4.63 -0.13 10.27
CA PRO A 129 3.66 0.45 9.35
C PRO A 129 2.63 -0.62 8.95
N ASP A 130 1.46 -0.21 8.50
CA ASP A 130 0.42 -1.15 8.08
C ASP A 130 0.86 -1.95 6.83
N TRP A 131 1.62 -1.30 5.94
CA TRP A 131 2.25 -1.91 4.78
C TRP A 131 3.64 -1.33 4.48
N ALA A 132 4.41 -2.06 3.67
CA ALA A 132 5.77 -1.72 3.29
C ALA A 132 6.06 -2.07 1.84
N GLY A 133 6.83 -1.22 1.15
CA GLY A 133 7.58 -1.55 -0.05
C GLY A 133 8.91 -2.17 0.36
N ALA A 134 9.01 -3.48 0.21
CA ALA A 134 10.07 -4.31 0.74
C ALA A 134 11.01 -4.79 -0.37
N VAL A 135 12.31 -4.73 -0.14
CA VAL A 135 13.34 -5.28 -1.03
C VAL A 135 14.07 -6.40 -0.30
N LYS A 136 14.30 -7.51 -1.01
CA LYS A 136 15.10 -8.61 -0.48
C LYS A 136 16.58 -8.35 -0.71
N THR A 137 17.34 -8.17 0.36
CA THR A 137 18.80 -8.05 0.29
C THR A 137 19.45 -9.43 0.23
N ALA A 138 20.44 -9.60 -0.63
CA ALA A 138 21.20 -10.85 -0.71
C ALA A 138 22.00 -11.06 0.58
N GLY A 139 21.82 -12.22 1.23
CA GLY A 139 22.57 -12.60 2.43
C GLY A 139 21.95 -12.20 3.77
N GLU A 140 20.78 -11.56 3.78
CA GLU A 140 20.06 -11.16 4.99
C GLU A 140 18.81 -12.02 5.25
N THR A 141 18.51 -12.28 6.53
CA THR A 141 17.28 -12.97 6.96
C THR A 141 16.11 -11.99 7.07
N GLY A 142 15.62 -11.47 5.94
CA GLY A 142 14.47 -10.54 5.95
C GLY A 142 14.32 -9.71 4.69
N TYR A 143 13.52 -8.64 4.81
CA TYR A 143 13.36 -7.62 3.78
C TYR A 143 13.65 -6.24 4.37
N VAL A 144 14.31 -5.39 3.59
CA VAL A 144 14.54 -3.98 3.92
C VAL A 144 13.34 -3.15 3.46
N ASN A 145 12.89 -2.23 4.31
CA ASN A 145 11.81 -1.32 3.96
C ASN A 145 12.32 -0.11 3.18
N HIS A 146 11.71 0.17 2.04
CA HIS A 146 12.00 1.32 1.18
C HIS A 146 10.79 2.26 1.01
N CYS A 147 9.61 1.85 1.45
CA CYS A 147 8.41 2.66 1.34
C CYS A 147 7.45 2.28 2.46
N LEU A 148 7.34 3.14 3.46
CA LEU A 148 6.44 2.95 4.59
C LEU A 148 5.03 3.36 4.20
N GLY A 149 4.03 2.71 4.77
CA GLY A 149 2.64 2.95 4.42
C GLY A 149 1.69 2.79 5.60
N GLU A 150 0.76 3.75 5.69
CA GLU A 150 -0.31 3.76 6.68
C GLU A 150 -1.66 3.62 5.97
N MET A 151 -2.63 3.06 6.66
CA MET A 151 -4.01 2.92 6.23
C MET A 151 -4.93 3.53 7.28
N LYS A 152 -6.03 4.13 6.81
CA LYS A 152 -7.10 4.61 7.67
C LYS A 152 -8.44 4.35 7.02
N LEU A 153 -9.43 4.02 7.84
CA LEU A 153 -10.81 3.91 7.41
C LEU A 153 -11.31 5.28 6.93
N ALA A 154 -12.11 5.27 5.87
CA ALA A 154 -12.62 6.49 5.24
C ALA A 154 -13.50 7.32 6.20
N GLU A 155 -14.15 6.65 7.15
CA GLU A 155 -14.95 7.22 8.22
C GLU A 155 -14.09 8.04 9.19
N LYS A 156 -12.81 7.68 9.36
CA LYS A 156 -11.86 8.38 10.23
C LYS A 156 -11.07 9.45 9.48
N TRP A 157 -10.73 9.21 8.22
CA TRP A 157 -9.93 10.12 7.41
C TRP A 157 -10.15 9.94 5.90
N LYS A 158 -10.20 11.06 5.15
CA LYS A 158 -10.19 11.06 3.68
C LYS A 158 -9.25 12.16 3.19
N SER A 159 -8.56 11.91 2.07
CA SER A 159 -7.68 12.89 1.43
C SER A 159 -8.39 14.16 0.97
N MET A 160 -9.72 14.10 0.78
CA MET A 160 -10.55 15.24 0.40
C MET A 160 -11.09 16.05 1.59
N MET A 161 -10.77 15.65 2.84
CA MET A 161 -11.14 16.44 4.02
C MET A 161 -10.44 17.80 3.98
N SER A 162 -11.04 18.80 4.63
CA SER A 162 -10.40 20.11 4.74
C SER A 162 -9.07 20.00 5.48
N ARG A 163 -8.03 20.70 5.00
CA ARG A 163 -6.75 20.82 5.70
C ARG A 163 -6.85 21.52 7.05
N THR A 164 -7.93 22.26 7.28
CA THR A 164 -8.24 22.87 8.57
C THR A 164 -8.86 21.88 9.57
N TYR A 165 -9.18 20.67 9.13
CA TYR A 165 -9.66 19.61 10.02
C TYR A 165 -8.54 19.18 10.96
N ILE A 166 -8.86 19.09 12.25
CA ILE A 166 -7.87 18.85 13.32
C ILE A 166 -7.01 17.61 13.09
N ALA A 167 -7.60 16.57 12.48
CA ALA A 167 -6.94 15.30 12.24
C ALA A 167 -6.46 15.09 10.80
N TYR A 168 -6.45 16.15 9.97
CA TYR A 168 -6.05 16.04 8.57
C TYR A 168 -4.62 15.50 8.41
N TYR A 169 -3.67 15.98 9.22
CA TYR A 169 -2.26 15.58 9.11
C TYR A 169 -1.89 14.33 9.92
N TRP A 170 -2.86 13.72 10.62
CA TRP A 170 -2.59 12.66 11.58
C TRP A 170 -2.02 11.38 10.95
N PRO A 171 -2.58 10.84 9.85
CA PRO A 171 -2.02 9.64 9.21
C PRO A 171 -0.60 9.87 8.68
N ILE A 172 -0.33 11.08 8.18
CA ILE A 172 0.98 11.45 7.67
C ILE A 172 1.98 11.58 8.82
N THR A 173 1.54 12.07 9.98
CA THR A 173 2.38 12.10 11.19
C THR A 173 2.79 10.71 11.61
N GLN A 174 1.85 9.77 11.64
CA GLN A 174 2.13 8.39 12.00
C GLN A 174 3.17 7.78 11.04
N LEU A 175 3.07 8.10 9.75
CA LEU A 175 4.08 7.74 8.76
C LEU A 175 5.46 8.36 9.07
N LEU A 176 5.52 9.66 9.35
CA LEU A 176 6.77 10.36 9.71
C LEU A 176 7.38 9.80 11.00
N LYS A 177 6.55 9.38 11.95
CA LYS A 177 7.01 8.72 13.18
C LYS A 177 7.69 7.40 12.85
N TYR A 178 7.16 6.59 11.92
CA TYR A 178 7.90 5.43 11.44
C TYR A 178 9.24 5.85 10.84
N CYS A 179 9.28 6.79 9.90
CA CYS A 179 10.52 7.25 9.27
C CYS A 179 11.57 7.68 10.29
N TYR A 180 11.19 8.55 11.23
CA TYR A 180 12.10 9.13 12.21
C TYR A 180 12.50 8.17 13.33
N THR A 181 11.53 7.50 13.97
CA THR A 181 11.79 6.71 15.18
C THR A 181 12.34 5.32 14.87
N GLN A 182 11.99 4.78 13.72
CA GLN A 182 12.40 3.44 13.30
C GLN A 182 13.55 3.57 12.32
N TRP A 183 13.31 4.17 11.14
CA TRP A 183 14.21 4.08 9.98
C TRP A 183 15.34 5.11 9.94
N GLY A 184 15.31 6.14 10.79
CA GLY A 184 16.37 7.15 10.87
C GLY A 184 16.58 7.96 9.59
N THR A 185 15.53 8.06 8.76
CA THR A 185 15.51 8.77 7.46
C THR A 185 14.85 10.13 7.57
#